data_AF-A0A2I4DD39-F1
#
_entry.id   AF-A0A2I4DD39-F1
#
_cell.length_a   1.000
_cell.length_b   1.000
_cell.length_c   1.000
_cell.angle_alpha   90.00
_cell.angle_beta   90.00
_cell.angle_gamma   90.00
#
_symmetry.space_group_name_H-M   'P 1'
#
loop_
_entity.id
_entity.type
_entity.pdbx_description
1 polymer ?
#
loop_
_entity_poly.entity_id
_entity_poly.type
_entity_poly.pdbx_seq_one_letter_code
_entity_poly.pdbx_strand_id
1 'polypeptide(L)'
;MESLMSAVTPRSPAPAKKLSEVDFRSGATLEQLSAQVSELVLLEQGEFGDQTALEVHTAKDFIFNMLGLVQKVDQRLPVANEYLLLSGGAREGVLDLNPEELGEYAKGADFDLDFTLLVPALKLHDRNQPVTLDMRHSPPCHSWLSLRLCDSNVLSRWSVCCQEENGLPAEEEEDEEEEEMGKGSLPSLASPQSLDGCYFSPTLVTDWFWGVVSEAVEELRRSPQRGIPSPERLERNGPLTTIILQAGSSRVLYDLLPVVSFRGWPAVAQGWLTANHFWDGKITEEEAISGFYLLPCCSPLGGRPDREWRLVFSRSEVQLKKCIPFPMAQAFQAAKAILARILARPRTGLSLYHLRTLLFWACDRLPLAYLSCPDPDTPGRLLLGLLDDLAHCILGKNCPNYFLPQCNMLEQLSDGQALLVARKLAHVRSDPGEHLRAAVDQARQAGRLKKELTANGHGSPGHQPSNGIISPSEDKLAQRLQQLVTENPGKSISVFLNPDDVSRPHFRIDDKFY
;
A
#
# COMPACT_ATOMS: atom_id res chain seq x y z
N MET A 1 -74.42 20.99 -15.86
CA MET A 1 -73.70 19.80 -16.37
C MET A 1 -72.43 20.19 -17.15
N GLU A 2 -71.71 21.24 -16.75
CA GLU A 2 -70.45 21.67 -17.40
C GLU A 2 -69.25 21.70 -16.44
N SER A 3 -69.40 21.20 -15.21
CA SER A 3 -68.33 21.23 -14.19
C SER A 3 -67.74 19.84 -13.87
N LEU A 4 -68.03 18.83 -14.69
CA LEU A 4 -67.54 17.45 -14.51
C LEU A 4 -66.86 16.85 -15.75
N MET A 5 -66.49 17.68 -16.74
CA MET A 5 -65.80 17.23 -17.97
C MET A 5 -64.30 17.58 -18.00
N SER A 6 -63.76 18.24 -16.97
CA SER A 6 -62.34 18.65 -16.92
C SER A 6 -61.42 17.69 -16.15
N ALA A 7 -61.89 16.47 -15.83
CA ALA A 7 -61.13 15.49 -15.05
C ALA A 7 -60.48 14.38 -15.91
N VAL A 8 -60.46 14.52 -17.23
CA VAL A 8 -59.78 13.59 -18.14
C VAL A 8 -59.00 14.37 -19.21
N THR A 9 -58.17 15.31 -18.79
CA THR A 9 -56.99 15.64 -19.60
C THR A 9 -56.01 14.48 -19.43
N PRO A 10 -55.52 13.87 -20.53
CA PRO A 10 -54.41 12.93 -20.43
C PRO A 10 -53.28 13.69 -19.74
N ARG A 11 -52.84 13.23 -18.57
CA ARG A 11 -51.56 13.70 -18.01
C ARG A 11 -50.53 13.51 -19.11
N SER A 12 -49.74 14.55 -19.37
CA SER A 12 -48.54 14.43 -20.20
C SER A 12 -47.82 13.17 -19.73
N PRO A 13 -47.40 12.27 -20.64
CA PRO A 13 -46.61 11.12 -20.22
C PRO A 13 -45.47 11.66 -19.36
N ALA A 14 -45.25 11.04 -18.20
CA ALA A 14 -44.08 11.36 -17.39
C ALA A 14 -42.88 11.36 -18.35
N PRO A 15 -42.00 12.37 -18.32
CA PRO A 15 -40.82 12.35 -19.17
C PRO A 15 -40.19 10.98 -18.96
N ALA A 16 -39.99 10.24 -20.06
CA ALA A 16 -39.43 8.91 -19.98
C ALA A 16 -38.12 9.07 -19.20
N LYS A 17 -38.08 8.59 -17.94
CA LYS A 17 -36.84 8.51 -17.18
C LYS A 17 -35.87 7.83 -18.13
N LYS A 18 -34.76 8.49 -18.47
CA LYS A 18 -33.67 7.80 -19.16
C LYS A 18 -33.44 6.53 -18.34
N LEU A 19 -33.46 5.37 -18.99
CA LEU A 19 -33.33 4.05 -18.35
C LEU A 19 -32.06 3.89 -17.49
N SER A 20 -31.18 4.90 -17.48
CA SER A 20 -29.91 5.01 -16.79
C SER A 20 -29.89 5.93 -15.54
N GLU A 21 -31.02 6.52 -15.12
CA GLU A 21 -31.02 7.36 -13.90
C GLU A 21 -30.95 6.51 -12.64
N VAL A 22 -29.73 6.39 -12.08
CA VAL A 22 -29.51 5.84 -10.73
C VAL A 22 -30.10 6.82 -9.71
N ASP A 23 -30.96 6.32 -8.84
CA ASP A 23 -31.68 7.11 -7.83
C ASP A 23 -30.92 7.05 -6.49
N PHE A 24 -30.14 8.09 -6.18
CA PHE A 24 -29.49 8.24 -4.87
C PHE A 24 -30.35 9.08 -3.93
N ARG A 25 -30.21 8.89 -2.61
CA ARG A 25 -30.97 9.65 -1.60
C ARG A 25 -30.77 11.17 -1.69
N SER A 26 -29.60 11.62 -2.16
CA SER A 26 -29.31 13.03 -2.41
C SER A 26 -29.96 13.59 -3.68
N GLY A 27 -30.52 12.75 -4.54
CA GLY A 27 -30.97 13.13 -5.89
C GLY A 27 -29.84 13.49 -6.85
N ALA A 28 -28.59 13.16 -6.50
CA ALA A 28 -27.43 13.42 -7.35
C ALA A 28 -27.51 12.63 -8.67
N THR A 29 -26.99 13.18 -9.75
CA THR A 29 -26.81 12.43 -11.01
C THR A 29 -25.44 11.75 -11.04
N LEU A 30 -25.25 10.74 -11.89
CA LEU A 30 -23.92 10.14 -12.10
C LEU A 30 -22.89 11.18 -12.58
N GLU A 31 -23.29 12.13 -13.43
CA GLU A 31 -22.43 13.23 -13.87
C GLU A 31 -21.99 14.13 -12.71
N GLN A 32 -22.91 14.45 -11.78
CA GLN A 32 -22.57 15.21 -10.58
C GLN A 32 -21.60 14.44 -9.67
N LEU A 33 -21.78 13.13 -9.51
CA LEU A 33 -20.84 12.29 -8.76
C LEU A 33 -19.46 12.31 -9.43
N SER A 34 -19.37 12.13 -10.74
CA SER A 34 -18.10 12.20 -11.48
C SER A 34 -17.41 13.55 -11.37
N ALA A 35 -18.17 14.65 -11.36
CA ALA A 35 -17.63 15.97 -11.16
C ALA A 35 -17.01 16.11 -9.76
N GLN A 36 -17.67 15.61 -8.72
CA GLN A 36 -17.13 15.58 -7.35
C GLN A 36 -15.90 14.67 -7.23
N VAL A 37 -15.89 13.50 -7.89
CA VAL A 37 -14.73 12.61 -7.97
C VAL A 37 -13.54 13.34 -8.60
N SER A 38 -13.75 13.99 -9.74
CA SER A 38 -12.70 14.72 -10.44
C SER A 38 -12.19 15.91 -9.63
N GLU A 39 -13.08 16.64 -8.97
CA GLU A 39 -12.72 17.74 -8.07
C GLU A 39 -11.87 17.27 -6.90
N LEU A 40 -12.27 16.18 -6.23
CA LEU A 40 -11.52 15.61 -5.11
C LEU A 40 -10.11 15.22 -5.54
N VAL A 41 -9.98 14.53 -6.67
CA VAL A 41 -8.67 14.15 -7.21
C VAL A 41 -7.80 15.37 -7.50
N LEU A 42 -8.37 16.44 -8.09
CA LEU A 42 -7.63 17.68 -8.35
C LEU A 42 -7.18 18.37 -7.05
N LEU A 43 -7.96 18.29 -5.98
CA LEU A 43 -7.60 18.85 -4.68
C LEU A 43 -6.50 18.03 -4.00
N GLU A 44 -6.58 16.70 -4.06
CA GLU A 44 -5.55 15.80 -3.49
C GLU A 44 -4.24 15.83 -4.29
N GLN A 45 -4.30 16.07 -5.60
CA GLN A 45 -3.14 16.34 -6.45
C GLN A 45 -2.61 17.78 -6.28
N GLY A 46 -3.42 18.67 -5.73
CA GLY A 46 -3.08 20.08 -5.52
C GLY A 46 -2.06 20.27 -4.41
N GLU A 47 -1.08 21.16 -4.65
CA GLU A 47 -0.04 21.59 -3.70
C GLU A 47 1.19 20.69 -3.54
N PHE A 48 1.56 19.93 -4.58
CA PHE A 48 2.95 19.51 -4.75
C PHE A 48 3.71 20.58 -5.55
N GLY A 49 4.25 21.57 -4.85
CA GLY A 49 5.09 22.61 -5.45
C GLY A 49 6.58 22.26 -5.36
N ASP A 50 7.43 23.06 -6.01
CA ASP A 50 8.89 22.91 -5.98
C ASP A 50 9.46 22.80 -4.55
N GLN A 51 8.93 23.61 -3.63
CA GLN A 51 9.33 23.59 -2.22
C GLN A 51 8.99 22.25 -1.56
N THR A 52 7.78 21.74 -1.76
CA THR A 52 7.37 20.43 -1.22
C THR A 52 8.18 19.30 -1.85
N ALA A 53 8.47 19.38 -3.16
CA ALA A 53 9.32 18.43 -3.84
C ALA A 53 10.74 18.39 -3.25
N LEU A 54 11.32 19.55 -2.94
CA LEU A 54 12.60 19.67 -2.24
C LEU A 54 12.54 19.04 -0.84
N GLU A 55 11.53 19.37 -0.06
CA GLU A 55 11.36 18.87 1.31
C GLU A 55 11.21 17.34 1.34
N VAL A 56 10.41 16.76 0.44
CA VAL A 56 10.29 15.31 0.26
C VAL A 56 11.63 14.68 -0.10
N HIS A 57 12.38 15.30 -1.01
CA HIS A 57 13.70 14.80 -1.40
C HIS A 57 14.66 14.78 -0.21
N THR A 58 14.74 15.89 0.52
CA THR A 58 15.60 16.02 1.68
C THR A 58 15.21 15.04 2.80
N ALA A 59 13.90 14.81 3.01
CA ALA A 59 13.41 13.80 3.95
C ALA A 59 13.80 12.37 3.53
N LYS A 60 13.69 12.05 2.23
CA LYS A 60 14.12 10.75 1.68
C LYS A 60 15.62 10.53 1.86
N ASP A 61 16.45 11.53 1.56
CA ASP A 61 17.90 11.45 1.73
C ASP A 61 18.27 11.25 3.21
N PHE A 62 17.56 11.90 4.13
CA PHE A 62 17.74 11.68 5.56
C PHE A 62 17.49 10.21 5.94
N ILE A 63 16.38 9.61 5.51
CA ILE A 63 16.07 8.20 5.80
C ILE A 63 17.15 7.27 5.24
N PHE A 64 17.60 7.48 4.01
CA PHE A 64 18.64 6.64 3.41
C PHE A 64 20.01 6.80 4.08
N ASN A 65 20.37 8.01 4.49
CA ASN A 65 21.59 8.26 5.27
C ASN A 65 21.52 7.62 6.65
N MET A 66 20.37 7.69 7.33
CA MET A 66 20.15 7.01 8.61
C MET A 66 20.31 5.49 8.47
N LEU A 67 19.69 4.89 7.45
CA LEU A 67 19.85 3.45 7.18
C LEU A 67 21.29 3.10 6.77
N GLY A 68 22.01 4.02 6.12
CA GLY A 68 23.45 3.90 5.86
C GLY A 68 24.28 3.90 7.14
N LEU A 69 23.90 4.70 8.14
CA LEU A 69 24.52 4.69 9.47
C LEU A 69 24.25 3.36 10.19
N VAL A 70 23.00 2.88 10.18
CA VAL A 70 22.63 1.55 10.72
C VAL A 70 23.51 0.48 10.08
N GLN A 71 23.64 0.50 8.75
CA GLN A 71 24.47 -0.48 8.05
C GLN A 71 25.96 -0.39 8.42
N LYS A 72 26.49 0.81 8.64
CA LYS A 72 27.88 1.01 9.03
C LYS A 72 28.17 0.47 10.43
N VAL A 73 27.21 0.62 11.36
CA VAL A 73 27.37 0.27 12.77
C VAL A 73 27.09 -1.22 13.01
N ASP A 74 25.94 -1.72 12.56
CA ASP A 74 25.45 -3.08 12.87
C ASP A 74 25.86 -4.12 11.82
N GLN A 75 26.11 -3.69 10.57
CA GLN A 75 26.59 -4.52 9.45
C GLN A 75 25.67 -5.66 9.00
N ARG A 76 24.49 -5.87 9.62
CA ARG A 76 23.56 -6.93 9.18
C ARG A 76 22.84 -6.59 7.87
N LEU A 77 22.48 -5.32 7.67
CA LEU A 77 21.87 -4.89 6.41
C LEU A 77 22.81 -5.18 5.22
N PRO A 78 22.29 -5.28 3.99
CA PRO A 78 23.14 -5.36 2.81
C PRO A 78 23.91 -4.05 2.57
N VAL A 79 25.18 -4.13 2.16
CA VAL A 79 25.99 -2.95 1.79
C VAL A 79 25.37 -2.23 0.58
N ALA A 80 24.97 -3.00 -0.43
CA ALA A 80 24.18 -2.51 -1.55
C ALA A 80 22.72 -2.86 -1.29
N ASN A 81 21.97 -1.94 -0.67
CA ASN A 81 20.56 -2.15 -0.38
C ASN A 81 19.67 -1.61 -1.51
N GLU A 82 18.64 -2.37 -1.88
CA GLU A 82 17.68 -2.01 -2.94
C GLU A 82 16.36 -1.74 -2.24
N TYR A 83 16.22 -0.53 -1.72
CA TYR A 83 15.01 -0.13 -1.04
C TYR A 83 13.86 0.03 -2.04
N LEU A 84 12.66 -0.38 -1.64
CA LEU A 84 11.44 -0.04 -2.37
C LEU A 84 10.65 0.99 -1.57
N LEU A 85 10.74 2.24 -2.01
CA LEU A 85 9.94 3.34 -1.47
C LEU A 85 8.60 3.40 -2.20
N LEU A 86 7.53 3.11 -1.48
CA LEU A 86 6.16 3.16 -1.99
C LEU A 86 5.53 4.50 -1.63
N SER A 87 4.78 5.06 -2.56
CA SER A 87 3.99 6.25 -2.31
C SER A 87 2.73 5.95 -1.53
N GLY A 88 2.50 6.72 -0.46
CA GLY A 88 1.48 6.49 0.54
C GLY A 88 1.99 5.65 1.71
N GLY A 89 1.41 5.88 2.89
CA GLY A 89 1.68 5.11 4.10
C GLY A 89 0.91 3.81 4.16
N ALA A 90 1.25 2.95 5.12
CA ALA A 90 0.55 1.69 5.32
C ALA A 90 -0.94 1.90 5.63
N ARG A 91 -1.29 3.05 6.23
CA ARG A 91 -2.67 3.44 6.56
C ARG A 91 -3.51 3.74 5.32
N GLU A 92 -2.89 4.13 4.21
CA GLU A 92 -3.54 4.27 2.90
C GLU A 92 -3.68 2.91 2.18
N GLY A 93 -3.40 1.81 2.90
CA GLY A 93 -3.49 0.45 2.42
C GLY A 93 -2.45 0.12 1.38
N VAL A 94 -1.27 0.78 1.39
CA VAL A 94 -0.15 0.51 0.46
C VAL A 94 0.39 -0.93 0.56
N LEU A 95 0.28 -1.52 1.74
CA LEU A 95 0.55 -2.93 2.00
C LEU A 95 -0.65 -3.55 2.69
N ASP A 96 -0.79 -4.87 2.57
CA ASP A 96 -1.77 -5.66 3.33
C ASP A 96 -1.29 -5.85 4.78
N LEU A 97 -1.54 -4.84 5.61
CA LEU A 97 -1.23 -4.84 7.03
C LEU A 97 -2.50 -4.71 7.85
N ASN A 98 -2.48 -5.30 9.06
CA ASN A 98 -3.59 -5.21 9.99
C ASN A 98 -3.79 -3.74 10.42
N PRO A 99 -4.93 -3.09 10.09
CA PRO A 99 -5.15 -1.68 10.40
C PRO A 99 -5.20 -1.38 11.90
N GLU A 100 -5.47 -2.38 12.74
CA GLU A 100 -5.47 -2.25 14.20
C GLU A 100 -4.06 -2.03 14.77
N GLU A 101 -3.02 -2.42 14.03
CA GLU A 101 -1.61 -2.31 14.47
C GLU A 101 -0.91 -1.05 13.96
N LEU A 102 -1.57 -0.22 13.15
CA LEU A 102 -0.96 0.92 12.45
C LEU A 102 -0.95 2.23 13.26
N GLY A 103 -1.16 2.21 14.58
CA GLY A 103 -1.13 3.43 15.42
C GLY A 103 -2.16 4.52 15.04
N GLU A 104 -2.30 5.56 15.84
CA GLU A 104 -3.28 6.63 15.59
C GLU A 104 -2.61 7.89 15.00
N TYR A 105 -2.68 8.04 13.67
CA TYR A 105 -2.16 9.20 12.96
C TYR A 105 -3.24 9.79 12.05
N ALA A 106 -3.29 11.11 11.97
CA ALA A 106 -4.20 11.85 11.10
C ALA A 106 -3.44 12.77 10.14
N LYS A 107 -3.67 12.58 8.83
CA LYS A 107 -3.12 13.46 7.78
C LYS A 107 -3.58 14.91 7.99
N GLY A 108 -2.67 15.86 7.86
CA GLY A 108 -2.81 17.28 8.18
C GLY A 108 -2.62 17.62 9.66
N ALA A 109 -2.93 16.70 10.58
CA ALA A 109 -2.74 16.91 12.02
C ALA A 109 -1.36 16.43 12.50
N ASP A 110 -0.96 15.21 12.15
CA ASP A 110 0.33 14.62 12.54
C ASP A 110 1.38 14.72 11.42
N PHE A 111 0.97 14.52 10.17
CA PHE A 111 1.86 14.51 9.01
C PHE A 111 1.14 15.06 7.77
N ASP A 112 1.89 15.56 6.79
CA ASP A 112 1.34 16.12 5.56
C ASP A 112 1.49 15.13 4.38
N LEU A 113 2.56 14.33 4.41
CA LEU A 113 2.91 13.32 3.42
C LEU A 113 3.36 12.05 4.11
N ASP A 114 3.08 10.91 3.50
CA ASP A 114 3.45 9.60 4.02
C ASP A 114 4.01 8.67 2.95
N PHE A 115 4.95 7.84 3.38
CA PHE A 115 5.59 6.84 2.54
C PHE A 115 5.79 5.54 3.31
N THR A 116 5.79 4.43 2.59
CA THR A 116 6.15 3.13 3.13
C THR A 116 7.46 2.66 2.50
N LEU A 117 8.47 2.36 3.31
CA LEU A 117 9.76 1.88 2.85
C LEU A 117 9.96 0.42 3.21
N LEU A 118 10.07 -0.44 2.20
CA LEU A 118 10.54 -1.80 2.39
C LEU A 118 12.07 -1.79 2.49
N VAL A 119 12.58 -2.27 3.61
CA VAL A 119 14.00 -2.34 3.93
C VAL A 119 14.45 -3.80 3.91
N PRO A 120 15.12 -4.27 2.84
CA PRO A 120 15.63 -5.63 2.81
C PRO A 120 16.64 -5.88 3.93
N ALA A 121 16.21 -6.62 4.95
CA ALA A 121 17.09 -7.16 5.98
C ALA A 121 17.93 -8.29 5.38
N LEU A 122 17.31 -9.13 4.58
CA LEU A 122 17.96 -10.20 3.83
C LEU A 122 17.56 -10.12 2.36
N LYS A 123 18.54 -10.31 1.47
CA LYS A 123 18.33 -10.40 0.02
C LYS A 123 18.69 -11.79 -0.45
N LEU A 124 17.75 -12.46 -1.08
CA LEU A 124 17.88 -13.80 -1.58
C LEU A 124 17.79 -13.79 -3.11
N HIS A 125 18.63 -14.61 -3.73
CA HIS A 125 18.76 -14.80 -5.20
C HIS A 125 19.62 -13.80 -5.99
N ASP A 126 20.61 -13.15 -5.37
CA ASP A 126 21.73 -12.52 -6.12
C ASP A 126 22.83 -13.53 -6.52
N ARG A 127 22.81 -14.77 -5.97
CA ARG A 127 23.89 -15.77 -6.15
C ARG A 127 23.40 -17.19 -6.49
N ASN A 128 22.17 -17.36 -6.99
CA ASN A 128 21.53 -18.68 -7.19
C ASN A 128 21.52 -19.56 -5.93
N GLN A 129 21.50 -18.95 -4.74
CA GLN A 129 21.46 -19.68 -3.49
C GLN A 129 20.08 -20.34 -3.31
N PRO A 130 20.01 -21.66 -3.08
CA PRO A 130 18.73 -22.32 -2.85
C PRO A 130 18.17 -21.89 -1.50
N VAL A 131 16.88 -21.60 -1.47
CA VAL A 131 16.13 -21.19 -0.28
C VAL A 131 14.93 -22.11 -0.14
N THR A 132 14.59 -22.47 1.09
CA THR A 132 13.38 -23.25 1.37
C THR A 132 12.35 -22.35 2.02
N LEU A 133 11.27 -22.09 1.28
CA LEU A 133 10.01 -21.56 1.80
C LEU A 133 9.15 -22.75 2.21
N ASP A 134 9.00 -22.95 3.51
CA ASP A 134 8.15 -24.02 4.05
C ASP A 134 6.73 -23.50 4.27
N MET A 135 5.81 -23.97 3.43
CA MET A 135 4.40 -23.60 3.47
C MET A 135 3.52 -24.71 4.06
N ARG A 136 4.09 -25.84 4.51
CA ARG A 136 3.31 -27.02 4.95
C ARG A 136 2.48 -26.75 6.20
N HIS A 137 2.95 -25.84 7.04
CA HIS A 137 2.35 -25.48 8.33
C HIS A 137 1.78 -24.06 8.33
N SER A 138 1.65 -23.44 7.15
CA SER A 138 1.19 -22.07 7.02
C SER A 138 -0.04 -22.01 6.11
N PRO A 139 -0.99 -21.10 6.40
CA PRO A 139 -2.11 -20.86 5.51
C PRO A 139 -1.64 -20.24 4.19
N PRO A 140 -2.52 -20.18 3.17
CA PRO A 140 -2.22 -19.49 1.92
C PRO A 140 -1.62 -18.09 2.14
N CYS A 141 -0.73 -17.67 1.25
CA CYS A 141 0.11 -16.46 1.37
C CYS A 141 1.20 -16.46 2.46
N HIS A 142 1.28 -17.47 3.34
CA HIS A 142 2.26 -17.47 4.43
C HIS A 142 3.29 -18.59 4.26
N SER A 143 4.48 -18.40 4.82
CA SER A 143 5.58 -19.36 4.77
C SER A 143 6.53 -19.16 5.93
N TRP A 144 7.19 -20.23 6.35
CA TRP A 144 8.42 -20.12 7.14
C TRP A 144 9.63 -20.03 6.21
N LEU A 145 10.66 -19.32 6.64
CA LEU A 145 11.90 -19.18 5.88
C LEU A 145 13.04 -19.94 6.58
N SER A 146 13.49 -21.03 5.98
CA SER A 146 14.64 -21.78 6.50
C SER A 146 15.95 -21.22 5.92
N LEU A 147 16.89 -20.83 6.79
CA LEU A 147 18.22 -20.36 6.40
C LEU A 147 19.27 -21.46 6.29
N ARG A 148 18.90 -22.74 6.48
CA ARG A 148 19.87 -23.87 6.51
C ARG A 148 20.75 -24.01 5.26
N LEU A 149 20.27 -23.55 4.11
CA LEU A 149 20.97 -23.59 2.82
C LEU A 149 21.76 -22.29 2.53
N CYS A 150 21.65 -21.30 3.43
CA CYS A 150 22.44 -20.09 3.37
C CYS A 150 23.89 -20.36 3.77
N ASP A 151 24.79 -19.45 3.39
CA ASP A 151 26.21 -19.59 3.73
C ASP A 151 26.46 -19.30 5.23
N SER A 152 27.63 -19.72 5.72
CA SER A 152 28.02 -19.55 7.13
C SER A 152 28.04 -18.07 7.57
N ASN A 153 28.30 -17.13 6.65
CA ASN A 153 28.28 -15.70 6.98
C ASN A 153 26.85 -15.22 7.26
N VAL A 154 25.89 -15.57 6.40
CA VAL A 154 24.47 -15.26 6.62
C VAL A 154 23.97 -15.91 7.91
N LEU A 155 24.29 -17.18 8.15
CA LEU A 155 23.90 -17.89 9.37
C LEU A 155 24.47 -17.26 10.63
N SER A 156 25.77 -16.93 10.64
CA SER A 156 26.41 -16.28 11.79
C SER A 156 25.80 -14.90 12.06
N ARG A 157 25.63 -14.10 11.00
CA ARG A 157 25.05 -12.75 11.05
C ARG A 157 23.63 -12.73 11.64
N TRP A 158 22.81 -13.71 11.28
CA TRP A 158 21.40 -13.79 11.64
C TRP A 158 21.09 -14.82 12.73
N SER A 159 22.12 -15.39 13.38
CA SER A 159 21.99 -16.43 14.40
C SER A 159 21.03 -16.05 15.52
N VAL A 160 21.08 -14.81 16.01
CA VAL A 160 20.17 -14.30 17.07
C VAL A 160 18.74 -14.08 16.61
N CYS A 161 18.48 -14.10 15.30
CA CYS A 161 17.15 -14.01 14.71
C CYS A 161 16.70 -15.36 14.14
N CYS A 162 17.42 -16.44 14.42
CA CYS A 162 17.02 -17.80 14.08
C CYS A 162 16.42 -18.51 15.29
N GLN A 163 15.46 -19.39 15.03
CA GLN A 163 14.95 -20.33 16.03
C GLN A 163 15.10 -21.76 15.52
N GLU A 164 15.48 -22.67 16.42
CA GLU A 164 15.50 -24.11 16.18
C GLU A 164 14.12 -24.72 16.44
N GLU A 165 13.88 -25.93 15.93
CA GLU A 165 12.60 -26.64 16.11
C GLU A 165 12.41 -27.22 17.53
N ASN A 166 13.49 -27.35 18.31
CA ASN A 166 13.54 -28.09 19.57
C ASN A 166 13.04 -27.33 20.82
N GLY A 167 11.91 -26.62 20.70
CA GLY A 167 11.44 -25.69 21.73
C GLY A 167 10.01 -25.89 22.27
N LEU A 168 9.33 -27.01 22.00
CA LEU A 168 8.04 -27.30 22.63
C LEU A 168 8.15 -28.55 23.52
N PRO A 169 7.72 -28.50 24.80
CA PRO A 169 7.31 -29.72 25.48
C PRO A 169 6.15 -30.29 24.68
N ALA A 170 6.18 -31.60 24.42
CA ALA A 170 5.00 -32.31 23.97
C ALA A 170 3.85 -31.89 24.89
N GLU A 171 2.74 -31.44 24.29
CA GLU A 171 1.48 -31.40 25.03
C GLU A 171 1.34 -32.79 25.65
N GLU A 172 1.24 -32.84 26.98
CA GLU A 172 0.93 -34.06 27.71
C GLU A 172 -0.46 -34.49 27.22
N GLU A 173 -0.48 -35.28 26.15
CA GLU A 173 -1.57 -36.21 25.91
C GLU A 173 -1.56 -37.11 27.15
N GLU A 174 -2.60 -36.97 27.97
CA GLU A 174 -2.90 -37.89 29.06
C GLU A 174 -3.15 -39.28 28.44
N ASP A 175 -2.06 -40.01 28.20
CA ASP A 175 -2.12 -41.43 27.86
C ASP A 175 -2.44 -42.19 29.14
N GLU A 176 -3.69 -42.65 29.24
CA GLU A 176 -4.12 -43.64 30.20
C GLU A 176 -3.26 -44.91 30.05
N GLU A 177 -2.56 -45.28 31.12
CA GLU A 177 -1.77 -46.50 31.22
C GLU A 177 -2.67 -47.74 31.04
N GLU A 178 -2.49 -48.48 29.93
CA GLU A 178 -2.77 -49.91 29.89
C GLU A 178 -1.46 -50.68 29.74
N GLU A 179 -1.05 -51.34 30.83
CA GLU A 179 0.03 -52.30 30.88
C GLU A 179 -0.29 -53.53 30.02
N GLU A 180 0.54 -53.85 29.02
CA GLU A 180 0.75 -55.24 28.64
C GLU A 180 2.20 -55.53 28.20
N MET A 181 2.83 -56.44 28.93
CA MET A 181 4.16 -56.99 28.66
C MET A 181 4.16 -57.88 27.41
N GLY A 182 5.13 -57.67 26.50
CA GLY A 182 5.79 -58.79 25.85
C GLY A 182 6.36 -58.62 24.44
N LYS A 183 7.69 -58.82 24.36
CA LYS A 183 8.52 -59.33 23.25
C LYS A 183 8.95 -58.34 22.16
N GLY A 184 10.27 -58.13 22.12
CA GLY A 184 10.96 -57.27 21.19
C GLY A 184 10.91 -57.71 19.72
N SER A 185 11.11 -56.72 18.85
CA SER A 185 11.54 -56.88 17.46
C SER A 185 12.05 -55.53 16.93
N LEU A 186 13.29 -55.56 16.43
CA LEU A 186 13.96 -54.78 15.36
C LEU A 186 13.74 -53.24 15.27
N PRO A 187 14.81 -52.44 15.04
CA PRO A 187 14.65 -51.03 14.74
C PRO A 187 14.00 -50.86 13.36
N SER A 188 12.75 -50.39 13.34
CA SER A 188 12.06 -50.03 12.11
C SER A 188 12.73 -48.82 11.47
N LEU A 189 12.83 -48.86 10.14
CA LEU A 189 13.31 -47.79 9.28
C LEU A 189 12.88 -46.40 9.79
N ALA A 190 13.87 -45.52 9.90
CA ALA A 190 13.69 -44.10 10.13
C ALA A 190 12.56 -43.55 9.25
N SER A 191 11.57 -42.95 9.90
CA SER A 191 10.70 -41.93 9.32
C SER A 191 11.57 -40.87 8.61
N PRO A 192 11.09 -40.26 7.51
CA PRO A 192 11.87 -39.29 6.78
C PRO A 192 12.17 -38.10 7.69
N GLN A 193 13.42 -38.03 8.14
CA GLN A 193 14.14 -36.93 8.77
C GLN A 193 13.29 -35.66 8.97
N SER A 194 12.98 -35.36 10.24
CA SER A 194 12.52 -34.03 10.64
C SER A 194 13.49 -33.01 10.08
N LEU A 195 12.97 -31.97 9.44
CA LEU A 195 13.75 -30.90 8.85
C LEU A 195 14.11 -29.90 9.96
N ASP A 196 14.82 -30.35 11.01
CA ASP A 196 15.24 -29.50 12.12
C ASP A 196 16.14 -28.39 11.56
N GLY A 197 15.59 -27.18 11.43
CA GLY A 197 16.19 -26.07 10.68
C GLY A 197 16.24 -24.76 11.46
N CYS A 198 17.26 -23.93 11.15
CA CYS A 198 17.37 -22.52 11.56
C CYS A 198 16.30 -21.72 10.80
N TYR A 199 15.14 -21.48 11.41
CA TYR A 199 14.07 -20.68 10.81
C TYR A 199 14.27 -19.20 11.13
N PHE A 200 14.21 -18.36 10.11
CA PHE A 200 14.36 -16.90 10.25
C PHE A 200 13.11 -16.30 10.87
N SER A 201 13.25 -15.75 12.07
CA SER A 201 12.13 -15.29 12.88
C SER A 201 11.73 -13.85 12.53
N PRO A 202 10.51 -13.59 12.04
CA PRO A 202 10.08 -12.24 11.70
C PRO A 202 10.02 -11.32 12.92
N THR A 203 9.54 -11.80 14.08
CA THR A 203 9.49 -11.00 15.32
C THR A 203 10.88 -10.56 15.75
N LEU A 204 11.85 -11.48 15.83
CA LEU A 204 13.23 -11.15 16.20
C LEU A 204 13.89 -10.18 15.21
N VAL A 205 13.55 -10.27 13.91
CA VAL A 205 14.01 -9.32 12.89
C VAL A 205 13.39 -7.95 13.13
N THR A 206 12.09 -7.85 13.41
CA THR A 206 11.45 -6.57 13.72
C THR A 206 11.98 -5.94 15.01
N ASP A 207 12.25 -6.74 16.04
CA ASP A 207 12.84 -6.28 17.31
C ASP A 207 14.24 -5.71 17.09
N TRP A 208 15.09 -6.45 16.38
CA TRP A 208 16.42 -5.98 16.01
C TRP A 208 16.34 -4.68 15.21
N PHE A 209 15.48 -4.63 14.18
CA PHE A 209 15.38 -3.47 13.30
C PHE A 209 14.92 -2.22 14.06
N TRP A 210 13.93 -2.36 14.94
CA TRP A 210 13.50 -1.28 15.83
C TRP A 210 14.65 -0.78 16.71
N GLY A 211 15.42 -1.70 17.32
CA GLY A 211 16.56 -1.35 18.18
C GLY A 211 17.61 -0.51 17.43
N VAL A 212 18.09 -1.00 16.29
CA VAL A 212 19.17 -0.32 15.55
C VAL A 212 18.73 1.01 14.92
N VAL A 213 17.48 1.09 14.44
CA VAL A 213 16.93 2.36 13.93
C VAL A 213 16.76 3.36 15.07
N SER A 214 16.29 2.92 16.24
CA SER A 214 16.14 3.79 17.41
C SER A 214 17.47 4.37 17.86
N GLU A 215 18.51 3.55 17.94
CA GLU A 215 19.86 4.01 18.28
C GLU A 215 20.40 5.02 17.26
N ALA A 216 20.21 4.76 15.96
CA ALA A 216 20.63 5.67 14.90
C ALA A 216 19.88 7.02 14.95
N VAL A 217 18.57 6.99 15.22
CA VAL A 217 17.76 8.21 15.38
C VAL A 217 18.19 9.01 16.60
N GLU A 218 18.44 8.36 17.73
CA GLU A 218 18.94 9.02 18.94
C GLU A 218 20.31 9.68 18.73
N GLU A 219 21.22 9.01 18.00
CA GLU A 219 22.52 9.60 17.65
C GLU A 219 22.37 10.83 16.76
N LEU A 220 21.49 10.77 15.76
CA LEU A 220 21.19 11.91 14.89
C LEU A 220 20.54 13.08 15.66
N ARG A 221 19.74 12.80 16.69
CA ARG A 221 19.15 13.82 17.58
C ARG A 221 20.18 14.54 18.44
N ARG A 222 21.30 13.89 18.80
CA ARG A 222 22.37 14.50 19.62
C ARG A 222 23.15 15.58 18.88
N SER A 223 23.24 15.48 17.55
CA SER A 223 24.01 16.40 16.71
C SER A 223 23.16 17.02 15.60
N PRO A 224 22.14 17.85 15.94
CA PRO A 224 21.25 18.44 14.95
C PRO A 224 22.02 19.40 14.05
N GLN A 225 21.89 19.21 12.73
CA GLN A 225 22.49 20.09 11.74
C GLN A 225 21.43 21.00 11.11
N ARG A 226 21.76 22.28 10.95
CA ARG A 226 20.84 23.25 10.36
C ARG A 226 20.55 22.88 8.90
N GLY A 227 19.27 22.80 8.54
CA GLY A 227 18.83 22.46 7.18
C GLY A 227 18.70 20.96 6.91
N ILE A 228 19.03 20.10 7.88
CA ILE A 228 18.77 18.66 7.82
C ILE A 228 17.42 18.38 8.51
N PRO A 229 16.59 17.46 7.99
CA PRO A 229 15.34 17.08 8.64
C PRO A 229 15.58 16.57 10.05
N SER A 230 14.67 16.91 10.96
CA SER A 230 14.73 16.44 12.34
C SER A 230 13.66 15.37 12.59
N PRO A 231 14.02 14.21 13.19
CA PRO A 231 13.05 13.18 13.56
C PRO A 231 12.29 13.60 14.81
N GLU A 232 11.05 14.06 14.64
CA GLU A 232 10.19 14.53 15.73
C GLU A 232 9.60 13.38 16.53
N ARG A 233 9.16 12.33 15.84
CA ARG A 233 8.50 11.17 16.44
C ARG A 233 9.10 9.88 15.89
N LEU A 234 9.25 8.89 16.76
CA LEU A 234 9.69 7.55 16.44
C LEU A 234 8.85 6.58 17.28
N GLU A 235 8.04 5.75 16.64
CA GLU A 235 7.11 4.83 17.31
C GLU A 235 7.10 3.47 16.62
N ARG A 236 6.85 2.42 17.41
CA ARG A 236 6.67 1.06 16.90
C ARG A 236 5.18 0.75 16.78
N ASN A 237 4.76 0.35 15.59
CA ASN A 237 3.37 0.07 15.24
C ASN A 237 3.27 -1.32 14.60
N GLY A 238 3.04 -2.34 15.44
CA GLY A 238 3.16 -3.74 15.02
C GLY A 238 4.55 -4.02 14.43
N PRO A 239 4.65 -4.47 13.17
CA PRO A 239 5.93 -4.72 12.51
C PRO A 239 6.63 -3.44 11.99
N LEU A 240 5.97 -2.28 12.04
CA LEU A 240 6.48 -1.04 11.49
C LEU A 240 7.29 -0.24 12.51
N THR A 241 8.39 0.33 12.03
CA THR A 241 9.08 1.45 12.67
C THR A 241 8.62 2.74 11.98
N THR A 242 7.72 3.49 12.61
CA THR A 242 7.14 4.72 12.06
C THR A 242 7.95 5.94 12.54
N ILE A 243 8.39 6.77 11.60
CA ILE A 243 9.15 8.00 11.85
C ILE A 243 8.40 9.19 11.29
N ILE A 244 8.25 10.28 12.05
CA ILE A 244 7.80 11.58 11.52
C ILE A 244 9.00 12.51 11.47
N LEU A 245 9.33 12.97 10.25
CA LEU A 245 10.40 13.92 9.98
C LEU A 245 9.83 15.31 9.73
N GLN A 246 10.37 16.32 10.40
CA GLN A 246 10.17 17.72 10.02
C GLN A 246 11.22 18.10 8.97
N ALA A 247 10.77 18.32 7.73
CA ALA A 247 11.60 18.74 6.61
C ALA A 247 11.11 20.10 6.08
N GLY A 248 11.76 21.17 6.52
CA GLY A 248 11.32 22.53 6.19
C GLY A 248 9.96 22.82 6.81
N SER A 249 8.96 23.08 5.97
CA SER A 249 7.57 23.31 6.39
C SER A 249 6.71 22.03 6.42
N SER A 250 7.19 20.93 5.84
CA SER A 250 6.43 19.68 5.73
C SER A 250 6.81 18.68 6.82
N ARG A 251 5.81 17.97 7.33
CA ARG A 251 5.97 16.76 8.15
C ARG A 251 5.79 15.54 7.28
N VAL A 252 6.83 14.73 7.15
CA VAL A 252 6.84 13.53 6.32
C VAL A 252 6.89 12.30 7.22
N LEU A 253 5.87 11.46 7.14
CA LEU A 253 5.79 10.19 7.83
C LEU A 253 6.43 9.09 6.96
N TYR A 254 7.31 8.29 7.56
CA TYR A 254 7.87 7.09 6.96
C TYR A 254 7.52 5.88 7.80
N ASP A 255 6.81 4.94 7.20
CA ASP A 255 6.61 3.59 7.72
C ASP A 255 7.75 2.70 7.21
N LEU A 256 8.72 2.38 8.06
CA LEU A 256 9.85 1.51 7.72
C LEU A 256 9.53 0.06 8.10
N LEU A 257 9.64 -0.86 7.15
CA LEU A 257 9.33 -2.28 7.34
C LEU A 257 10.53 -3.15 6.93
N PRO A 258 11.16 -3.89 7.87
CA PRO A 258 12.19 -4.85 7.50
C PRO A 258 11.57 -6.04 6.77
N VAL A 259 12.14 -6.41 5.61
CA VAL A 259 11.62 -7.48 4.75
C VAL A 259 12.71 -8.44 4.31
N VAL A 260 12.31 -9.61 3.80
CA VAL A 260 13.20 -10.44 2.97
C VAL A 260 12.85 -10.23 1.51
N SER A 261 13.83 -9.87 0.69
CA SER A 261 13.65 -9.63 -0.74
C SER A 261 14.05 -10.85 -1.54
N PHE A 262 13.23 -11.21 -2.53
CA PHE A 262 13.47 -12.29 -3.47
C PHE A 262 13.49 -11.73 -4.90
N ARG A 263 14.38 -12.25 -5.74
CA ARG A 263 14.30 -12.10 -7.20
C ARG A 263 13.54 -13.28 -7.82
N GLY A 264 12.73 -13.00 -8.84
CA GLY A 264 11.92 -14.00 -9.55
C GLY A 264 10.53 -14.24 -8.94
N TRP A 265 9.79 -15.18 -9.53
CA TRP A 265 8.39 -15.46 -9.21
C TRP A 265 8.23 -16.75 -8.39
N PRO A 266 7.51 -16.74 -7.26
CA PRO A 266 7.39 -17.93 -6.41
C PRO A 266 6.47 -18.98 -7.06
N ALA A 267 6.79 -20.26 -6.86
CA ALA A 267 6.05 -21.38 -7.45
C ALA A 267 4.54 -21.34 -7.13
N VAL A 268 4.18 -20.93 -5.90
CA VAL A 268 2.79 -20.83 -5.44
C VAL A 268 1.96 -19.77 -6.19
N ALA A 269 2.63 -18.80 -6.84
CA ALA A 269 1.99 -17.76 -7.63
C ALA A 269 2.03 -18.04 -9.15
N GLN A 270 2.56 -19.19 -9.59
CA GLN A 270 2.67 -19.52 -11.02
C GLN A 270 1.30 -19.57 -11.72
N GLY A 271 0.25 -19.95 -10.99
CA GLY A 271 -1.12 -19.93 -11.52
C GLY A 271 -1.56 -18.54 -11.99
N TRP A 272 -1.05 -17.47 -11.38
CA TRP A 272 -1.36 -16.09 -11.78
C TRP A 272 -0.91 -15.79 -13.21
N LEU A 273 0.23 -16.36 -13.65
CA LEU A 273 0.74 -16.16 -15.02
C LEU A 273 -0.10 -16.83 -16.11
N THR A 274 -1.08 -17.67 -15.74
CA THR A 274 -1.92 -18.38 -16.70
C THR A 274 -3.09 -17.55 -17.25
N ALA A 275 -3.34 -16.37 -16.67
CA ALA A 275 -4.40 -15.47 -17.08
C ALA A 275 -3.85 -14.15 -17.64
N ASN A 276 -4.72 -13.38 -18.32
CA ASN A 276 -4.32 -12.12 -18.93
C ASN A 276 -4.47 -10.95 -17.95
N HIS A 277 -3.35 -10.55 -17.34
CA HIS A 277 -3.29 -9.47 -16.34
C HIS A 277 -2.69 -8.16 -16.87
N PHE A 278 -2.35 -8.12 -18.16
CA PHE A 278 -1.69 -6.97 -18.80
C PHE A 278 -2.69 -6.17 -19.64
N TRP A 279 -3.59 -5.46 -18.94
CA TRP A 279 -4.76 -4.79 -19.56
C TRP A 279 -4.42 -3.66 -20.54
N ASP A 280 -3.22 -3.07 -20.47
CA ASP A 280 -2.78 -2.02 -21.40
C ASP A 280 -1.81 -2.53 -22.48
N GLY A 281 -1.36 -3.79 -22.37
CA GLY A 281 -0.40 -4.42 -23.26
C GLY A 281 1.01 -3.81 -23.28
N LYS A 282 1.35 -2.89 -22.37
CA LYS A 282 2.66 -2.21 -22.35
C LYS A 282 3.63 -2.81 -21.35
N ILE A 283 3.13 -3.28 -20.20
CA ILE A 283 3.96 -3.98 -19.23
C ILE A 283 4.32 -5.35 -19.79
N THR A 284 5.62 -5.65 -19.81
CA THR A 284 6.11 -6.99 -20.11
C THR A 284 5.92 -7.91 -18.91
N GLU A 285 5.74 -9.21 -19.15
CA GLU A 285 5.62 -10.19 -18.07
C GLU A 285 6.85 -10.12 -17.15
N GLU A 286 8.05 -10.02 -17.74
CA GLU A 286 9.32 -9.92 -17.03
C GLU A 286 9.40 -8.72 -16.07
N GLU A 287 8.86 -7.57 -16.46
CA GLU A 287 8.79 -6.39 -15.60
C GLU A 287 7.84 -6.61 -14.41
N ALA A 288 6.70 -7.26 -14.66
CA ALA A 288 5.70 -7.52 -13.64
C ALA A 288 6.13 -8.58 -12.63
N ILE A 289 6.89 -9.61 -13.02
CA ILE A 289 7.28 -10.71 -12.12
C ILE A 289 8.72 -10.66 -11.60
N SER A 290 9.32 -9.46 -11.59
CA SER A 290 10.73 -9.25 -11.25
C SER A 290 11.14 -9.70 -9.83
N GLY A 291 10.21 -9.79 -8.88
CA GLY A 291 10.49 -10.23 -7.52
C GLY A 291 9.32 -10.09 -6.57
N PHE A 292 9.46 -10.67 -5.39
CA PHE A 292 8.51 -10.58 -4.29
C PHE A 292 9.24 -10.35 -2.97
N TYR A 293 8.46 -10.07 -1.92
CA TYR A 293 8.98 -9.90 -0.57
C TYR A 293 8.26 -10.80 0.41
N LEU A 294 8.91 -11.02 1.54
CA LEU A 294 8.32 -11.56 2.75
C LEU A 294 8.20 -10.45 3.78
N LEU A 295 6.97 -10.17 4.22
CA LEU A 295 6.67 -9.26 5.32
C LEU A 295 6.64 -10.02 6.65
N PRO A 296 7.06 -9.38 7.75
CA PRO A 296 6.95 -9.95 9.09
C PRO A 296 5.51 -9.83 9.60
N CYS A 297 4.61 -10.57 8.96
CA CYS A 297 3.18 -10.59 9.27
C CYS A 297 2.73 -12.03 9.41
N CYS A 298 2.22 -12.34 10.59
CA CYS A 298 1.66 -13.65 10.91
C CYS A 298 0.28 -13.83 10.28
N SER A 299 -0.13 -15.08 10.09
CA SER A 299 -1.53 -15.36 9.85
C SER A 299 -2.36 -15.04 11.11
N PRO A 300 -3.49 -14.33 10.97
CA PRO A 300 -4.44 -14.16 12.07
C PRO A 300 -5.14 -15.47 12.48
N LEU A 301 -5.06 -16.51 11.65
CA LEU A 301 -5.71 -17.81 11.86
C LEU A 301 -4.67 -18.87 12.25
N GLY A 302 -4.36 -18.95 13.55
CA GLY A 302 -3.49 -20.01 14.10
C GLY A 302 -2.03 -19.95 13.66
N GLY A 303 -1.59 -18.80 13.14
CA GLY A 303 -0.22 -18.60 12.69
C GLY A 303 0.79 -18.54 13.84
N ARG A 304 2.05 -18.88 13.55
CA ARG A 304 3.18 -18.74 14.48
C ARG A 304 3.94 -17.44 14.21
N PRO A 305 3.75 -16.37 15.01
CA PRO A 305 4.32 -15.05 14.70
C PRO A 305 5.85 -15.03 14.69
N ASP A 306 6.46 -15.96 15.43
CA ASP A 306 7.89 -16.20 15.49
C ASP A 306 8.46 -16.88 14.24
N ARG A 307 7.63 -17.42 13.32
CA ARG A 307 8.09 -18.13 12.11
C ARG A 307 7.46 -17.64 10.82
N GLU A 308 6.25 -17.10 10.87
CA GLU A 308 5.47 -16.84 9.69
C GLU A 308 5.78 -15.50 9.04
N TRP A 309 6.13 -15.60 7.76
CA TRP A 309 6.24 -14.48 6.86
C TRP A 309 5.10 -14.50 5.85
N ARG A 310 4.58 -13.32 5.49
CA ARG A 310 3.56 -13.17 4.44
C ARG A 310 4.22 -12.79 3.11
N LEU A 311 3.87 -13.49 2.04
CA LEU A 311 4.29 -13.15 0.68
C LEU A 311 3.58 -11.87 0.21
N VAL A 312 4.33 -10.92 -0.35
CA VAL A 312 3.79 -9.72 -0.99
C VAL A 312 4.50 -9.39 -2.30
N PHE A 313 3.76 -8.78 -3.22
CA PHE A 313 4.20 -8.55 -4.60
C PHE A 313 4.30 -7.05 -4.91
N SER A 314 4.82 -6.26 -3.97
CA SER A 314 4.81 -4.80 -4.05
C SER A 314 5.55 -4.24 -5.28
N ARG A 315 6.59 -4.94 -5.80
CA ARG A 315 7.24 -4.56 -7.07
C ARG A 315 6.27 -4.66 -8.24
N SER A 316 5.53 -5.76 -8.32
CA SER A 316 4.51 -6.02 -9.34
C SER A 316 3.36 -5.02 -9.25
N GLU A 317 2.88 -4.73 -8.04
CA GLU A 317 1.84 -3.71 -7.82
C GLU A 317 2.26 -2.32 -8.33
N VAL A 318 3.53 -1.93 -8.11
CA VAL A 318 4.07 -0.66 -8.62
C VAL A 318 4.08 -0.62 -10.14
N GLN A 319 4.38 -1.73 -10.82
CA GLN A 319 4.28 -1.77 -12.28
C GLN A 319 2.82 -1.64 -12.71
N LEU A 320 1.93 -2.50 -12.20
CA LEU A 320 0.51 -2.51 -12.58
C LEU A 320 -0.16 -1.15 -12.33
N LYS A 321 0.21 -0.44 -11.26
CA LYS A 321 -0.33 0.90 -10.96
C LYS A 321 -0.13 1.89 -12.11
N LYS A 322 0.95 1.78 -12.88
CA LYS A 322 1.25 2.68 -14.02
C LYS A 322 0.27 2.53 -15.18
N CYS A 323 -0.39 1.39 -15.26
CA CYS A 323 -1.22 1.02 -16.39
C CYS A 323 -2.72 1.17 -16.10
N ILE A 324 -3.07 1.57 -14.87
CA ILE A 324 -4.46 1.77 -14.48
C ILE A 324 -5.06 2.91 -15.32
N PRO A 325 -6.19 2.68 -16.01
CA PRO A 325 -6.86 3.73 -16.76
C PRO A 325 -7.22 4.92 -15.87
N PHE A 326 -7.00 6.15 -16.38
CA PHE A 326 -7.15 7.36 -15.58
C PHE A 326 -8.53 7.50 -14.91
N PRO A 327 -9.68 7.26 -15.58
CA PRO A 327 -10.99 7.31 -14.91
C PRO A 327 -11.13 6.33 -13.75
N MET A 328 -10.51 5.14 -13.87
CA MET A 328 -10.48 4.13 -12.82
C MET A 328 -9.59 4.55 -11.65
N ALA A 329 -8.44 5.17 -11.93
CA ALA A 329 -7.58 5.75 -10.89
C ALA A 329 -8.33 6.84 -10.10
N GLN A 330 -9.07 7.72 -10.80
CA GLN A 330 -9.89 8.75 -10.14
C GLN A 330 -10.96 8.13 -9.23
N ALA A 331 -11.68 7.12 -9.73
CA ALA A 331 -12.67 6.38 -8.98
C ALA A 331 -12.08 5.72 -7.72
N PHE A 332 -10.90 5.10 -7.84
CA PHE A 332 -10.20 4.49 -6.73
C PHE A 332 -9.78 5.50 -5.66
N GLN A 333 -9.22 6.66 -6.04
CA GLN A 333 -8.84 7.69 -5.06
C GLN A 333 -10.07 8.23 -4.31
N ALA A 334 -11.17 8.49 -5.02
CA ALA A 334 -12.40 8.91 -4.39
C ALA A 334 -12.99 7.84 -3.44
N ALA A 335 -12.97 6.57 -3.86
CA ALA A 335 -13.37 5.45 -3.00
C ALA A 335 -12.48 5.39 -1.74
N LYS A 336 -11.15 5.50 -1.90
CA LYS A 336 -10.18 5.51 -0.80
C LYS A 336 -10.49 6.64 0.20
N ALA A 337 -10.73 7.87 -0.26
CA ALA A 337 -11.03 9.01 0.61
C ALA A 337 -12.37 8.87 1.36
N ILE A 338 -13.37 8.26 0.74
CA ILE A 338 -14.64 7.94 1.42
C ILE A 338 -14.41 6.83 2.46
N LEU A 339 -13.76 5.74 2.07
CA LEU A 339 -13.56 4.57 2.91
C LEU A 339 -12.64 4.87 4.10
N ALA A 340 -11.60 5.68 3.94
CA ALA A 340 -10.68 6.05 5.02
C ALA A 340 -11.43 6.60 6.25
N ARG A 341 -12.50 7.37 6.04
CA ARG A 341 -13.32 7.91 7.13
C ARG A 341 -14.22 6.87 7.78
N ILE A 342 -14.93 6.07 6.98
CA ILE A 342 -15.88 5.10 7.54
C ILE A 342 -15.17 3.93 8.23
N LEU A 343 -13.94 3.61 7.80
CA LEU A 343 -13.10 2.55 8.37
C LEU A 343 -12.21 3.04 9.52
N ALA A 344 -12.10 4.35 9.74
CA ALA A 344 -11.25 4.90 10.80
C ALA A 344 -11.64 4.42 12.20
N ARG A 345 -12.95 4.29 12.50
CA ARG A 345 -13.47 3.92 13.82
C ARG A 345 -14.79 3.10 13.75
N PRO A 346 -14.90 1.94 14.42
CA PRO A 346 -13.78 1.13 14.89
C PRO A 346 -12.96 0.67 13.69
N ARG A 347 -11.65 0.52 13.89
CA ARG A 347 -10.82 -0.25 12.95
C ARG A 347 -11.27 -1.70 13.04
N THR A 348 -11.31 -2.34 11.89
CA THR A 348 -11.69 -3.75 11.74
C THR A 348 -10.65 -4.38 10.84
N GLY A 349 -10.64 -5.71 10.71
CA GLY A 349 -9.74 -6.40 9.78
C GLY A 349 -9.83 -5.94 8.31
N LEU A 350 -10.80 -5.10 7.92
CA LEU A 350 -10.85 -4.47 6.60
C LEU A 350 -9.93 -3.24 6.49
N SER A 351 -8.86 -3.37 5.70
CA SER A 351 -7.95 -2.29 5.29
C SER A 351 -8.29 -1.73 3.90
N LEU A 352 -7.72 -0.56 3.56
CA LEU A 352 -7.81 0.02 2.21
C LEU A 352 -7.05 -0.79 1.14
N TYR A 353 -6.21 -1.75 1.55
CA TYR A 353 -5.52 -2.65 0.61
C TYR A 353 -6.53 -3.55 -0.13
N HIS A 354 -7.60 -4.00 0.55
CA HIS A 354 -8.67 -4.77 -0.08
C HIS A 354 -9.32 -4.02 -1.25
N LEU A 355 -9.55 -2.71 -1.12
CA LEU A 355 -10.05 -1.89 -2.22
C LEU A 355 -9.04 -1.86 -3.38
N ARG A 356 -7.72 -1.82 -3.10
CA ARG A 356 -6.71 -1.86 -4.16
C ARG A 356 -6.69 -3.21 -4.88
N THR A 357 -6.84 -4.31 -4.15
CA THR A 357 -6.98 -5.63 -4.77
C THR A 357 -8.20 -5.69 -5.70
N LEU A 358 -9.33 -5.11 -5.29
CA LEU A 358 -10.53 -5.03 -6.13
C LEU A 358 -10.34 -4.12 -7.34
N LEU A 359 -9.54 -3.05 -7.22
CA LEU A 359 -9.13 -2.23 -8.37
C LEU A 359 -8.41 -3.09 -9.42
N PHE A 360 -7.46 -3.93 -9.03
CA PHE A 360 -6.76 -4.81 -9.97
C PHE A 360 -7.72 -5.85 -10.59
N TRP A 361 -8.56 -6.50 -9.78
CA TRP A 361 -9.56 -7.44 -10.29
C TRP A 361 -10.57 -6.77 -11.24
N ALA A 362 -10.96 -5.52 -11.00
CA ALA A 362 -11.83 -4.77 -11.88
C ALA A 362 -11.13 -4.45 -13.22
N CYS A 363 -9.83 -4.16 -13.21
CA CYS A 363 -9.05 -3.95 -14.43
C CYS A 363 -8.95 -5.21 -15.29
N ASP A 364 -8.87 -6.41 -14.69
CA ASP A 364 -8.90 -7.68 -15.42
C ASP A 364 -10.29 -8.00 -15.98
N ARG A 365 -11.32 -7.75 -15.17
CA ARG A 365 -12.70 -8.15 -15.47
C ARG A 365 -13.37 -7.26 -16.52
N LEU A 366 -13.06 -5.96 -16.53
CA LEU A 366 -13.77 -4.97 -17.35
C LEU A 366 -13.03 -4.66 -18.65
N PRO A 367 -13.73 -4.51 -19.79
CA PRO A 367 -13.08 -4.13 -21.04
C PRO A 367 -12.39 -2.76 -20.95
N LEU A 368 -11.19 -2.63 -21.53
CA LEU A 368 -10.44 -1.37 -21.53
C LEU A 368 -11.23 -0.19 -22.11
N ALA A 369 -12.07 -0.44 -23.12
CA ALA A 369 -12.97 0.56 -23.71
C ALA A 369 -13.99 1.12 -22.70
N TYR A 370 -14.41 0.30 -21.72
CA TYR A 370 -15.29 0.74 -20.63
C TYR A 370 -14.50 1.52 -19.58
N LEU A 371 -13.33 1.01 -19.16
CA LEU A 371 -12.48 1.65 -18.15
C LEU A 371 -11.91 3.00 -18.61
N SER A 372 -11.71 3.16 -19.92
CA SER A 372 -11.16 4.38 -20.55
C SER A 372 -12.23 5.21 -21.26
N CYS A 373 -13.52 4.94 -20.98
CA CYS A 373 -14.62 5.62 -21.64
C CYS A 373 -14.60 7.13 -21.34
N PRO A 374 -14.62 8.02 -22.36
CA PRO A 374 -14.50 9.46 -22.17
C PRO A 374 -15.80 10.12 -21.66
N ASP A 375 -16.85 9.34 -21.43
CA ASP A 375 -18.13 9.87 -20.95
C ASP A 375 -17.95 10.58 -19.60
N PRO A 376 -18.63 11.72 -19.38
CA PRO A 376 -18.47 12.53 -18.17
C PRO A 376 -18.91 11.80 -16.90
N ASP A 377 -19.75 10.76 -17.01
CA ASP A 377 -20.25 9.99 -15.88
C ASP A 377 -19.40 8.73 -15.55
N THR A 378 -18.34 8.45 -16.33
CA THR A 378 -17.49 7.27 -16.14
C THR A 378 -16.83 7.16 -14.76
N PRO A 379 -16.16 8.19 -14.21
CA PRO A 379 -15.54 8.09 -12.88
C PRO A 379 -16.54 7.74 -11.77
N GLY A 380 -17.73 8.33 -11.80
CA GLY A 380 -18.83 8.05 -10.89
C GLY A 380 -19.33 6.61 -11.00
N ARG A 381 -19.52 6.09 -12.23
CA ARG A 381 -19.90 4.68 -12.45
C ARG A 381 -18.84 3.71 -11.92
N LEU A 382 -17.57 3.97 -12.19
CA LEU A 382 -16.45 3.13 -11.72
C LEU A 382 -16.31 3.16 -10.19
N LEU A 383 -16.51 4.33 -9.56
CA LEU A 383 -16.56 4.45 -8.10
C LEU A 383 -17.63 3.54 -7.51
N LEU A 384 -18.85 3.58 -8.06
CA LEU A 384 -19.94 2.74 -7.57
C LEU A 384 -19.64 1.25 -7.76
N GLY A 385 -19.04 0.86 -8.90
CA GLY A 385 -18.60 -0.51 -9.14
C GLY A 385 -17.61 -1.01 -8.09
N LEU A 386 -16.63 -0.20 -7.72
CA LEU A 386 -15.67 -0.53 -6.66
C LEU A 386 -16.35 -0.69 -5.27
N LEU A 387 -17.30 0.19 -4.95
CA LEU A 387 -18.06 0.08 -3.69
C LEU A 387 -18.95 -1.17 -3.68
N ASP A 388 -19.54 -1.53 -4.83
CA ASP A 388 -20.39 -2.71 -4.99
C ASP A 388 -19.55 -4.01 -4.91
N ASP A 389 -18.39 -4.06 -5.55
CA ASP A 389 -17.43 -5.17 -5.43
C ASP A 389 -16.98 -5.35 -3.98
N LEU A 390 -16.66 -4.25 -3.28
CA LEU A 390 -16.25 -4.31 -1.88
C LEU A 390 -17.40 -4.80 -0.99
N ALA A 391 -18.63 -4.33 -1.22
CA ALA A 391 -19.79 -4.80 -0.48
C ALA A 391 -20.02 -6.29 -0.70
N HIS A 392 -19.88 -6.77 -1.94
CA HIS A 392 -19.98 -8.19 -2.27
C HIS A 392 -18.93 -9.01 -1.51
N CYS A 393 -17.66 -8.60 -1.54
CA CYS A 393 -16.58 -9.27 -0.82
C CYS A 393 -16.79 -9.30 0.69
N ILE A 394 -17.27 -8.21 1.30
CA ILE A 394 -17.53 -8.17 2.74
C ILE A 394 -18.68 -9.11 3.11
N LEU A 395 -19.79 -9.08 2.36
CA LEU A 395 -20.96 -9.91 2.64
C LEU A 395 -20.68 -11.40 2.42
N GLY A 396 -19.87 -11.73 1.41
CA GLY A 396 -19.38 -13.09 1.16
C GLY A 396 -18.18 -13.50 2.03
N LYS A 397 -17.63 -12.57 2.81
CA LYS A 397 -16.34 -12.68 3.52
C LYS A 397 -15.24 -13.30 2.66
N ASN A 398 -15.21 -12.91 1.39
CA ASN A 398 -14.30 -13.47 0.40
C ASN A 398 -13.72 -12.35 -0.46
N CYS A 399 -12.44 -12.07 -0.26
CA CYS A 399 -11.67 -11.18 -1.12
C CYS A 399 -10.37 -11.92 -1.51
N PRO A 400 -10.33 -12.56 -2.69
CA PRO A 400 -9.14 -13.29 -3.13
C PRO A 400 -8.00 -12.31 -3.37
N ASN A 401 -6.81 -12.63 -2.85
CA ASN A 401 -5.59 -11.89 -3.15
C ASN A 401 -5.34 -11.89 -4.66
N TYR A 402 -4.88 -10.76 -5.19
CA TYR A 402 -4.72 -10.59 -6.63
C TYR A 402 -3.67 -11.54 -7.23
N PHE A 403 -2.54 -11.73 -6.57
CA PHE A 403 -1.43 -12.57 -7.04
C PHE A 403 -1.50 -14.01 -6.54
N LEU A 404 -2.28 -14.24 -5.47
CA LEU A 404 -2.52 -15.55 -4.87
C LEU A 404 -4.04 -15.76 -4.69
N PRO A 405 -4.82 -16.00 -5.76
CA PRO A 405 -6.29 -16.07 -5.67
C PRO A 405 -6.84 -17.11 -4.69
N GLN A 406 -6.04 -18.13 -4.35
CA GLN A 406 -6.35 -19.12 -3.32
C GLN A 406 -6.34 -18.57 -1.88
N CYS A 407 -5.89 -17.34 -1.68
CA CYS A 407 -5.73 -16.70 -0.38
C CYS A 407 -6.83 -15.67 -0.19
N ASN A 408 -7.75 -15.95 0.74
CA ASN A 408 -8.84 -15.05 1.08
C ASN A 408 -8.38 -14.05 2.15
N MET A 409 -8.27 -12.77 1.79
CA MET A 409 -7.80 -11.73 2.71
C MET A 409 -8.84 -11.31 3.75
N LEU A 410 -10.10 -11.76 3.63
CA LEU A 410 -11.18 -11.48 4.58
C LEU A 410 -11.52 -12.68 5.47
N GLU A 411 -10.70 -13.73 5.46
CA GLU A 411 -10.97 -14.96 6.20
C GLU A 411 -11.10 -14.72 7.71
N GLN A 412 -10.29 -13.80 8.25
CA GLN A 412 -10.30 -13.39 9.66
C GLN A 412 -11.46 -12.47 10.04
N LEU A 413 -12.23 -11.96 9.07
CA LEU A 413 -13.30 -11.01 9.37
C LEU A 413 -14.46 -11.75 10.05
N SER A 414 -14.76 -11.39 11.30
CA SER A 414 -15.91 -11.96 12.02
C SER A 414 -17.23 -11.50 11.38
N ASP A 415 -18.30 -12.30 11.54
CA ASP A 415 -19.62 -11.95 11.00
C ASP A 415 -20.14 -10.61 11.54
N GLY A 416 -19.84 -10.30 12.81
CA GLY A 416 -20.18 -9.02 13.44
C GLY A 416 -19.45 -7.84 12.81
N GLN A 417 -18.13 -7.98 12.56
CA GLN A 417 -17.34 -6.96 11.86
C GLN A 417 -17.80 -6.81 10.41
N ALA A 418 -18.03 -7.91 9.69
CA ALA A 418 -18.51 -7.91 8.31
C ALA A 418 -19.86 -7.18 8.21
N LEU A 419 -20.82 -7.50 9.07
CA LEU A 419 -22.12 -6.84 9.09
C LEU A 419 -22.02 -5.34 9.43
N LEU A 420 -21.16 -4.97 10.37
CA LEU A 420 -20.93 -3.57 10.73
C LEU A 420 -20.40 -2.77 9.53
N VAL A 421 -19.38 -3.28 8.85
CA VAL A 421 -18.77 -2.58 7.72
C VAL A 421 -19.69 -2.60 6.50
N ALA A 422 -20.40 -3.70 6.23
CA ALA A 422 -21.40 -3.77 5.18
C ALA A 422 -22.52 -2.72 5.38
N ARG A 423 -22.98 -2.50 6.61
CA ARG A 423 -23.97 -1.44 6.93
C ARG A 423 -23.43 -0.04 6.65
N LYS A 424 -22.18 0.23 7.05
CA LYS A 424 -21.53 1.53 6.76
C LYS A 424 -21.40 1.74 5.25
N LEU A 425 -20.99 0.71 4.51
CA LEU A 425 -20.84 0.79 3.06
C LEU A 425 -22.19 0.93 2.34
N ALA A 426 -23.24 0.25 2.82
CA ALA A 426 -24.60 0.42 2.31
C ALA A 426 -25.12 1.86 2.50
N HIS A 427 -24.78 2.50 3.63
CA HIS A 427 -25.09 3.92 3.84
C HIS A 427 -24.37 4.80 2.81
N VAL A 428 -23.07 4.58 2.62
CA VAL A 428 -22.29 5.27 1.58
C VAL A 428 -22.90 5.07 0.20
N ARG A 429 -23.26 3.84 -0.15
CA ARG A 429 -23.81 3.49 -1.45
C ARG A 429 -25.19 4.11 -1.70
N SER A 430 -25.95 4.38 -0.63
CA SER A 430 -27.27 5.03 -0.71
C SER A 430 -27.20 6.54 -0.93
N ASP A 431 -26.09 7.19 -0.51
CA ASP A 431 -25.84 8.62 -0.73
C ASP A 431 -24.34 8.93 -0.99
N PRO A 432 -23.78 8.47 -2.11
CA PRO A 432 -22.36 8.67 -2.42
C PRO A 432 -22.01 10.15 -2.59
N GLY A 433 -22.97 10.98 -3.01
CA GLY A 433 -22.76 12.41 -3.23
C GLY A 433 -22.55 13.21 -1.95
N GLU A 434 -23.25 12.86 -0.86
CA GLU A 434 -22.98 13.40 0.47
C GLU A 434 -21.56 13.07 0.93
N HIS A 435 -21.17 11.80 0.83
CA HIS A 435 -19.85 11.36 1.27
C HIS A 435 -18.73 11.98 0.42
N LEU A 436 -18.89 12.08 -0.89
CA LEU A 436 -17.93 12.79 -1.76
C LEU A 436 -17.80 14.26 -1.38
N ARG A 437 -18.91 14.96 -1.14
CA ARG A 437 -18.90 16.37 -0.72
C ARG A 437 -18.11 16.55 0.57
N ALA A 438 -18.37 15.69 1.56
CA ALA A 438 -17.65 15.73 2.82
C ALA A 438 -16.14 15.45 2.65
N ALA A 439 -15.74 14.57 1.72
CA ALA A 439 -14.32 14.34 1.39
C ALA A 439 -13.70 15.57 0.71
N VAL A 440 -14.41 16.19 -0.24
CA VAL A 440 -13.99 17.43 -0.92
C VAL A 440 -13.80 18.58 0.07
N ASP A 441 -14.75 18.76 0.99
CA ASP A 441 -14.68 19.83 1.98
C ASP A 441 -13.52 19.63 2.96
N GLN A 442 -13.24 18.39 3.34
CA GLN A 442 -12.06 18.04 4.14
C GLN A 442 -10.76 18.35 3.39
N ALA A 443 -10.64 17.94 2.12
CA ALA A 443 -9.46 18.23 1.30
C ALA A 443 -9.23 19.75 1.14
N ARG A 444 -10.30 20.52 0.92
CA ARG A 444 -10.24 22.00 0.89
C ARG A 444 -9.82 22.60 2.23
N GLN A 445 -10.29 22.06 3.34
CA GLN A 445 -9.89 22.54 4.67
C GLN A 445 -8.42 22.25 4.95
N ALA A 446 -7.94 21.05 4.61
CA ALA A 446 -6.53 20.69 4.74
C ALA A 446 -5.61 21.61 3.92
N GLY A 447 -5.96 21.87 2.65
CA GLY A 447 -5.21 22.81 1.81
C GLY A 447 -5.21 24.25 2.35
N ARG A 448 -6.33 24.73 2.92
CA ARG A 448 -6.37 26.07 3.55
C ARG A 448 -5.45 26.17 4.76
N LEU A 449 -5.48 25.18 5.66
CA LEU A 449 -4.60 25.14 6.84
C LEU A 449 -3.12 25.12 6.43
N LYS A 450 -2.77 24.35 5.40
CA LYS A 450 -1.41 24.30 4.85
C LYS A 450 -0.95 25.65 4.29
N LYS A 451 -1.84 26.39 3.60
CA LYS A 451 -1.54 27.75 3.11
C LYS A 451 -1.35 28.76 4.24
N GLU A 452 -2.14 28.68 5.30
CA GLU A 452 -2.01 29.57 6.47
C GLU A 452 -0.69 29.34 7.22
N LEU A 453 -0.27 28.06 7.36
CA LEU A 453 1.02 27.70 7.97
C LEU A 453 2.21 28.21 7.14
N THR A 454 2.14 28.08 5.81
CA THR A 454 3.19 28.56 4.91
C THR A 454 3.24 30.09 4.78
N ALA A 455 2.09 30.78 4.83
CA ALA A 455 2.04 32.25 4.79
C ALA A 455 2.63 32.92 6.04
N ASN A 456 2.56 32.26 7.21
CA ASN A 456 3.13 32.76 8.46
C ASN A 456 4.64 32.48 8.59
N GLY A 457 5.23 31.71 7.68
CA GLY A 457 6.65 31.36 7.65
C GLY A 457 7.40 31.99 6.47
N HIS A 458 7.78 33.26 6.58
CA HIS A 458 8.71 34.00 5.68
C HIS A 458 8.37 34.02 4.18
N GLY A 459 7.94 35.19 3.71
CA GLY A 459 7.63 35.45 2.31
C GLY A 459 8.81 35.32 1.34
N SER A 460 8.53 34.72 0.20
CA SER A 460 9.22 34.93 -1.08
C SER A 460 8.19 34.86 -2.22
N PRO A 461 8.39 35.61 -3.32
CA PRO A 461 7.31 35.97 -4.23
C PRO A 461 6.84 34.76 -5.06
N GLY A 462 5.52 34.62 -5.14
CA GLY A 462 4.86 33.53 -5.84
C GLY A 462 5.13 33.52 -7.34
N HIS A 463 5.55 32.36 -7.85
CA HIS A 463 5.40 32.03 -9.26
C HIS A 463 3.96 31.56 -9.50
N GLN A 464 3.29 32.17 -10.49
CA GLN A 464 1.96 31.79 -10.93
C GLN A 464 1.97 30.33 -11.46
N PRO A 465 1.06 29.46 -11.01
CA PRO A 465 0.89 28.16 -11.63
C PRO A 465 0.23 28.31 -13.00
N SER A 466 0.85 27.77 -14.04
CA SER A 466 0.23 27.60 -15.35
C SER A 466 -0.86 26.52 -15.24
N ASN A 467 -2.12 26.97 -15.23
CA ASN A 467 -3.28 26.09 -15.28
C ASN A 467 -3.37 25.42 -16.66
N GLY A 468 -2.82 24.21 -16.75
CA GLY A 468 -3.08 23.26 -17.82
C GLY A 468 -3.23 21.87 -17.23
N ILE A 469 -4.42 21.28 -17.35
CA ILE A 469 -4.59 19.83 -17.21
C ILE A 469 -4.00 19.24 -18.50
N ILE A 470 -2.78 18.73 -18.41
CA ILE A 470 -2.08 18.10 -19.54
C ILE A 470 -2.23 16.60 -19.36
N SER A 471 -2.80 15.93 -20.36
CA SER A 471 -2.77 14.48 -20.42
C SER A 471 -1.31 13.99 -20.50
N PRO A 472 -0.91 13.00 -19.68
CA PRO A 472 0.45 12.49 -19.71
C PRO A 472 0.68 11.70 -21.00
N SER A 473 1.69 12.10 -21.77
CA SER A 473 2.38 11.20 -22.68
C SER A 473 3.85 11.21 -22.26
N GLU A 474 4.43 10.03 -22.00
CA GLU A 474 5.84 9.86 -21.59
C GLU A 474 6.79 10.60 -22.55
N ASP A 475 6.43 10.68 -23.83
CA ASP A 475 7.14 11.42 -24.88
C ASP A 475 7.37 12.90 -24.55
N LYS A 476 6.41 13.57 -23.88
CA LYS A 476 6.54 15.00 -23.54
C LYS A 476 7.53 15.23 -22.40
N LEU A 477 7.55 14.33 -21.41
CA LEU A 477 8.51 14.40 -20.31
C LEU A 477 9.93 14.16 -20.83
N ALA A 478 10.12 13.13 -21.65
CA ALA A 478 11.40 12.81 -22.26
C ALA A 478 11.93 13.96 -23.13
N GLN A 479 11.08 14.55 -23.97
CA GLN A 479 11.45 15.73 -24.77
C GLN A 479 11.86 16.92 -23.90
N ARG A 480 11.13 17.19 -22.82
CA ARG A 480 11.46 18.30 -21.90
C ARG A 480 12.75 18.05 -21.14
N LEU A 481 13.01 16.81 -20.69
CA LEU A 481 14.29 16.40 -20.12
C LEU A 481 15.45 16.62 -21.09
N GLN A 482 15.28 16.17 -22.33
CA GLN A 482 16.30 16.32 -23.37
C GLN A 482 16.59 17.80 -23.69
N GLN A 483 15.55 18.64 -23.71
CA GLN A 483 15.70 20.08 -23.83
C GLN A 483 16.52 20.66 -22.66
N LEU A 484 16.16 20.35 -21.42
CA LEU A 484 16.85 20.88 -20.24
C LEU A 484 18.32 20.46 -20.16
N VAL A 485 18.64 19.21 -20.54
CA VAL A 485 20.02 18.71 -20.62
C VAL A 485 20.81 19.48 -21.68
N THR A 486 20.20 19.77 -22.83
CA THR A 486 20.84 20.51 -23.92
C THR A 486 21.10 21.98 -23.53
N GLU A 487 20.17 22.59 -22.82
CA GLU A 487 20.25 23.99 -22.37
C GLU A 487 21.20 24.21 -21.18
N ASN A 488 21.55 23.15 -20.44
CA ASN A 488 22.34 23.23 -19.20
C ASN A 488 23.56 22.28 -19.19
N PRO A 489 24.55 22.48 -20.09
CA PRO A 489 25.70 21.59 -20.20
C PRO A 489 26.55 21.62 -18.92
N GLY A 490 26.88 20.43 -18.40
CA GLY A 490 27.74 20.26 -17.23
C GLY A 490 27.06 20.48 -15.86
N LYS A 491 25.75 20.77 -15.83
CA LYS A 491 24.98 20.93 -14.60
C LYS A 491 24.25 19.65 -14.21
N SER A 492 24.06 19.45 -12.91
CA SER A 492 23.26 18.32 -12.41
C SER A 492 21.77 18.66 -12.52
N ILE A 493 21.01 17.82 -13.19
CA ILE A 493 19.56 17.95 -13.34
C ILE A 493 18.88 16.83 -12.57
N SER A 494 18.15 17.19 -11.52
CA SER A 494 17.30 16.28 -10.75
C SER A 494 15.85 16.45 -11.18
N VAL A 495 15.12 15.34 -11.25
CA VAL A 495 13.67 15.34 -11.54
C VAL A 495 12.94 14.82 -10.33
N PHE A 496 11.97 15.58 -9.84
CA PHE A 496 11.06 15.16 -8.79
C PHE A 496 9.68 15.01 -9.38
N LEU A 497 9.07 13.86 -9.15
CA LEU A 497 7.71 13.57 -9.57
C LEU A 497 6.83 13.55 -8.34
N ASN A 498 5.65 14.15 -8.42
CA ASN A 498 4.61 13.85 -7.44
C ASN A 498 4.24 12.37 -7.60
N PRO A 499 4.37 11.55 -6.56
CA PRO A 499 4.02 10.13 -6.64
C PRO A 499 2.55 9.83 -6.98
N ASP A 500 1.65 10.78 -6.73
CA ASP A 500 0.22 10.67 -7.04
C ASP A 500 -0.15 11.40 -8.35
N ASP A 501 0.80 12.14 -8.93
CA ASP A 501 0.66 12.81 -10.23
C ASP A 501 2.02 12.91 -10.94
N VAL A 502 2.35 11.90 -11.74
CA VAL A 502 3.59 11.87 -12.54
C VAL A 502 3.52 12.76 -13.79
N SER A 503 2.38 13.42 -14.07
CA SER A 503 2.23 14.30 -15.23
C SER A 503 2.92 15.65 -15.07
N ARG A 504 3.25 16.02 -13.82
CA ARG A 504 3.86 17.30 -13.46
C ARG A 504 5.25 17.10 -12.85
N PRO A 505 6.29 16.99 -13.70
CA PRO A 505 7.67 16.92 -13.22
C PRO A 505 8.16 18.27 -12.71
N HIS A 506 8.91 18.24 -11.61
CA HIS A 506 9.66 19.38 -11.08
C HIS A 506 11.14 19.16 -11.37
N PHE A 507 11.78 20.11 -12.05
CA PHE A 507 13.19 20.00 -12.39
C PHE A 507 14.01 20.86 -11.44
N ARG A 508 15.08 20.31 -10.87
CA ARG A 508 16.08 21.08 -10.15
C ARG A 508 17.39 21.02 -10.91
N ILE A 509 17.94 22.18 -11.22
CA ILE A 509 19.23 22.33 -11.88
C ILE A 509 20.14 23.05 -10.89
N ASP A 510 21.18 22.35 -10.43
CA ASP A 510 22.00 22.76 -9.29
C ASP A 510 21.13 23.05 -8.03
N ASP A 511 21.00 24.32 -7.61
CA ASP A 511 20.23 24.74 -6.44
C ASP A 511 18.91 25.47 -6.77
N LYS A 512 18.46 25.43 -8.02
CA LYS A 512 17.24 26.13 -8.46
C LYS A 512 16.24 25.20 -9.13
N PHE A 513 14.95 25.41 -8.84
CA PHE A 513 13.84 24.71 -9.48
C PHE A 513 13.37 25.43 -10.75
N TYR A 514 12.88 24.67 -11.73
CA TYR A 514 12.51 25.08 -13.10
C TYR A 514 11.24 24.40 -13.60
#